data_AF-A0A944S7Y7-F1
#
_entry.id   AF-A0A944S7Y7-F1
#
_cell.length_a   1.000
_cell.length_b   1.000
_cell.length_c   1.000
_cell.angle_alpha   90.00
_cell.angle_beta   90.00
_cell.angle_gamma   90.00
#
_symmetry.space_group_name_H-M   'P 1'
#
loop_
_entity.id
_entity.type
_entity.pdbx_description
1 polymer ?
#
loop_
_entity_poly.entity_id
_entity_poly.type
_entity_poly.pdbx_seq_one_letter_code
_entity_poly.pdbx_strand_id
1 'polypeptide(L)'
;MILAERMGVTPGGCGHWERNFNTPSVENIAKLAVILNISFEWLATGRGEMEYSDEGREQLKEVGNKFPPKDELKLIREYRQISIKKRELVANLVSYLT
;
A
#
# COMPACT_ATOMS: atom_id res chain seq x y z
N MET A 1 18.10 11.66 3.23
CA MET A 1 16.92 11.93 4.09
C MET A 1 15.59 11.91 3.34
N ILE A 2 15.54 12.21 2.04
CA ILE A 2 14.30 12.24 1.24
C ILE A 2 13.51 10.92 1.28
N LEU A 3 14.18 9.75 1.29
CA LEU A 3 13.49 8.46 1.33
C LEU A 3 12.76 8.22 2.66
N ALA A 4 13.39 8.54 3.80
CA ALA A 4 12.78 8.37 5.11
C ALA A 4 11.51 9.24 5.28
N GLU A 5 11.56 10.48 4.77
CA GLU A 5 10.41 11.38 4.74
C GLU A 5 9.27 10.83 3.89
N ARG A 6 9.54 10.37 2.66
CA ARG A 6 8.54 9.75 1.78
C ARG A 6 7.93 8.47 2.38
N MET A 7 8.73 7.73 3.16
CA MET A 7 8.31 6.52 3.85
C MET A 7 7.53 6.79 5.15
N GLY A 8 7.59 8.02 5.68
CA GLY A 8 7.02 8.36 6.99
C GLY A 8 7.75 7.67 8.15
N VAL A 9 9.05 7.39 8.01
CA VAL A 9 9.89 6.75 9.04
C VAL A 9 11.03 7.66 9.48
N THR A 10 11.67 7.33 10.61
CA THR A 10 12.82 8.11 11.08
C THR A 10 14.03 7.90 10.16
N PRO A 11 14.88 8.93 9.95
CA PRO A 11 16.12 8.77 9.18
C PRO A 11 17.03 7.66 9.71
N GLY A 12 17.07 7.48 11.04
CA GLY A 12 17.80 6.39 11.69
C GLY A 12 17.23 5.01 11.36
N GLY A 13 15.90 4.86 11.33
CA GLY A 13 15.26 3.60 10.94
C GLY A 13 15.59 3.20 9.50
N CYS A 14 15.52 4.15 8.56
CA CYS A 14 15.93 3.91 7.18
C CYS A 14 17.42 3.57 7.07
N GLY A 15 18.29 4.27 7.81
CA GLY A 15 19.72 3.99 7.86
C GLY A 15 20.08 2.64 8.51
N HIS A 16 19.24 2.09 9.38
CA HIS A 16 19.43 0.73 9.89
C HIS A 16 19.15 -0.32 8.82
N TRP A 17 18.13 -0.12 7.97
CA TRP A 17 17.85 -1.02 6.85
C TRP A 17 19.01 -1.05 5.85
N GLU A 18 19.51 0.11 5.45
CA GLU A 18 20.64 0.23 4.49
C GLU A 18 21.92 -0.46 4.99
N ARG A 19 22.11 -0.55 6.31
CA ARG A 19 23.27 -1.18 6.96
C ARG A 19 23.00 -2.60 7.43
N ASN A 20 21.83 -3.18 7.11
CA ASN A 20 21.39 -4.50 7.55
C ASN A 20 21.35 -4.69 9.08
N PHE A 21 21.15 -3.62 9.86
CA PHE A 21 20.98 -3.72 11.31
C PHE A 21 19.63 -4.34 11.68
N ASN A 22 18.58 -4.08 10.89
CA ASN A 22 17.28 -4.72 11.02
C ASN A 22 16.56 -4.78 9.67
N THR A 23 15.54 -5.63 9.58
CA THR A 23 14.74 -5.80 8.36
C THR A 23 13.48 -4.92 8.43
N PRO A 24 13.12 -4.20 7.36
CA PRO A 24 11.83 -3.51 7.28
C PRO A 24 10.66 -4.51 7.40
N SER A 25 9.52 -4.03 7.91
CA SER A 25 8.28 -4.81 7.88
C SER A 25 7.78 -5.01 6.44
N VAL A 26 6.94 -6.02 6.22
CA VAL A 26 6.30 -6.27 4.90
C VAL A 26 5.61 -5.01 4.36
N GLU A 27 4.95 -4.26 5.23
CA GLU A 27 4.26 -3.02 4.86
C GLU A 27 5.23 -1.91 4.42
N ASN A 28 6.41 -1.84 5.05
CA ASN A 28 7.47 -0.93 4.62
C ASN A 28 8.15 -1.38 3.33
N ILE A 29 8.34 -2.69 3.12
CA ILE A 29 8.86 -3.23 1.85
C ILE A 29 7.88 -2.92 0.71
N ALA A 30 6.57 -3.09 0.93
CA ALA A 30 5.55 -2.74 -0.04
C ALA A 30 5.57 -1.25 -0.39
N LYS A 31 5.68 -0.36 0.61
CA LYS A 31 5.83 1.07 0.39
C LYS A 31 7.12 1.42 -0.37
N LEU A 32 8.25 0.80 -0.02
CA LEU A 32 9.52 1.00 -0.72
C LEU A 32 9.42 0.59 -2.19
N ALA A 33 8.83 -0.58 -2.47
CA ALA A 33 8.59 -1.07 -3.82
C ALA A 33 7.81 -0.06 -4.67
N VAL A 34 6.75 0.53 -4.11
CA VAL A 34 5.94 1.57 -4.78
C VAL A 34 6.73 2.87 -4.97
N ILE A 35 7.38 3.38 -3.93
CA ILE A 35 8.09 4.68 -3.98
C ILE A 35 9.29 4.63 -4.94
N LEU A 36 9.99 3.50 -4.97
CA LEU A 36 11.15 3.28 -5.82
C LEU A 36 10.78 2.70 -7.20
N ASN A 37 9.51 2.32 -7.40
CA ASN A 37 9.01 1.67 -8.60
C ASN A 37 9.80 0.39 -8.98
N ILE A 38 10.07 -0.46 -7.97
CA ILE A 38 10.81 -1.72 -8.11
C ILE A 38 9.97 -2.90 -7.62
N SER A 39 10.32 -4.10 -8.07
CA SER A 39 9.65 -5.34 -7.70
C SER A 39 9.71 -5.60 -6.19
N PHE A 40 8.54 -5.85 -5.60
CA PHE A 40 8.42 -6.28 -4.20
C PHE A 40 9.17 -7.59 -3.95
N GLU A 41 9.07 -8.57 -4.86
CA GLU A 41 9.71 -9.87 -4.71
C GLU A 41 11.24 -9.74 -4.69
N TRP A 42 11.77 -8.95 -5.62
CA TRP A 42 13.20 -8.67 -5.69
C TRP A 42 13.67 -7.94 -4.44
N LEU A 43 12.93 -6.92 -3.99
CA LEU A 43 13.29 -6.16 -2.80
C LEU A 43 13.24 -7.01 -1.51
N ALA A 44 12.27 -7.92 -1.40
CA ALA A 44 12.08 -8.76 -0.21
C ALA A 44 13.03 -9.95 -0.14
N THR A 45 13.42 -10.52 -1.30
CA THR A 45 14.08 -11.83 -1.35
C THR A 45 15.34 -11.88 -2.21
N GLY A 46 15.58 -10.85 -3.03
CA GLY A 46 16.65 -10.82 -4.04
C GLY A 46 16.37 -11.71 -5.25
N ARG A 47 15.15 -12.23 -5.42
CA ARG A 47 14.75 -13.10 -6.54
C ARG A 47 13.95 -12.35 -7.59
N GLY A 48 14.00 -12.85 -8.83
CA GLY A 48 13.32 -12.24 -9.96
C GLY A 48 14.00 -10.97 -10.48
N GLU A 49 13.28 -10.22 -11.32
CA GLU A 49 13.78 -8.96 -11.89
C GLU A 49 13.56 -7.79 -10.91
N MET A 50 14.55 -6.89 -10.85
CA MET A 50 14.50 -5.70 -10.00
C MET A 50 13.44 -4.71 -10.47
N GLU A 51 13.42 -4.46 -11.78
CA GLU A 51 12.44 -3.58 -12.40
C GLU A 51 11.25 -4.39 -12.89
N TYR A 52 10.06 -3.80 -12.80
CA TYR A 52 8.90 -4.34 -13.51
C TYR A 52 9.14 -4.25 -15.01
N SER A 53 8.80 -5.33 -15.73
CA SER A 53 8.70 -5.28 -17.20
C SER A 53 7.67 -4.22 -17.63
N ASP A 54 7.71 -3.78 -18.88
CA ASP A 54 6.77 -2.78 -19.38
C ASP A 54 5.31 -3.23 -19.20
N GLU A 55 5.04 -4.53 -19.33
CA GLU A 55 3.73 -5.13 -19.07
C GLU A 55 3.36 -5.09 -17.58
N GLY A 56 4.32 -5.37 -16.68
CA GLY A 56 4.12 -5.27 -15.24
C GLY A 56 3.86 -3.84 -14.75
N ARG A 57 4.51 -2.85 -15.39
CA ARG A 57 4.29 -1.41 -15.11
C ARG A 57 2.88 -0.99 -15.50
N GLU A 58 2.36 -1.47 -16.61
CA GLU A 58 1.01 -1.14 -17.05
C GLU A 58 -0.06 -1.76 -16.13
N GLN A 59 0.14 -3.00 -15.69
CA GLN A 59 -0.71 -3.65 -14.68
C GLN A 59 -0.72 -2.88 -13.34
N LEU A 60 0.43 -2.32 -12.93
CA LEU A 60 0.50 -1.50 -11.70
C LEU A 60 -0.28 -0.20 -11.82
N LYS A 61 -0.30 0.44 -12.99
CA LYS A 61 -1.15 1.63 -13.22
C LYS A 61 -2.63 1.27 -13.14
N GLU A 62 -3.03 0.13 -13.71
CA GLU A 62 -4.41 -0.35 -13.58
C GLU A 62 -4.78 -0.64 -12.11
N VAL A 63 -3.88 -1.24 -11.34
CA VAL A 63 -4.10 -1.50 -9.89
C VAL A 63 -4.12 -0.19 -9.09
N GLY A 64 -3.24 0.77 -9.40
CA GLY A 64 -3.25 2.10 -8.79
C GLY A 64 -4.56 2.85 -9.05
N ASN A 65 -5.16 2.65 -10.22
CA ASN A 65 -6.48 3.18 -10.56
C ASN A 65 -7.65 2.40 -9.92
N LYS A 66 -7.38 1.22 -9.36
CA LYS A 66 -8.32 0.47 -8.50
C LYS A 66 -8.24 0.86 -7.02
N PHE A 67 -7.35 1.78 -6.64
CA PHE A 67 -7.31 2.24 -5.26
C PHE A 67 -8.55 3.11 -5.00
N PRO A 68 -9.39 2.76 -4.01
CA PRO A 68 -10.60 3.51 -3.76
C PRO A 68 -10.27 4.99 -3.48
N PRO A 69 -11.07 5.94 -3.98
CA PRO A 69 -10.98 7.35 -3.61
C PRO A 69 -10.93 7.54 -2.09
N LYS A 70 -10.39 8.68 -1.63
CA LYS A 70 -10.18 8.94 -0.18
C LYS A 70 -11.46 8.80 0.65
N ASP A 71 -12.58 9.19 0.09
CA ASP A 71 -13.93 9.04 0.64
C ASP A 71 -14.35 7.56 0.73
N GLU A 72 -14.09 6.76 -0.30
CA GLU A 72 -14.37 5.32 -0.30
C GLU A 72 -13.49 4.57 0.72
N LEU A 73 -12.19 4.91 0.83
CA LEU A 73 -11.31 4.36 1.86
C LEU A 73 -11.81 4.64 3.28
N LYS A 74 -12.27 5.88 3.52
CA LYS A 74 -12.85 6.28 4.80
C LYS A 74 -14.11 5.47 5.10
N LEU A 75 -14.99 5.31 4.11
CA LEU A 75 -16.20 4.51 4.23
C LEU A 75 -15.90 3.04 4.55
N ILE A 76 -14.97 2.41 3.82
CA ILE A 76 -14.54 1.02 4.06
C ILE A 76 -14.01 0.87 5.50
N ARG A 77 -13.19 1.81 5.97
CA ARG A 77 -12.61 1.78 7.32
C ARG A 77 -13.69 1.82 8.39
N GLU A 78 -14.65 2.73 8.26
CA GLU A 78 -15.74 2.93 9.23
C GLU A 78 -16.74 1.78 9.17
N TYR A 79 -17.08 1.29 7.97
CA TYR A 79 -17.96 0.15 7.74
C TYR A 79 -17.43 -1.14 8.37
N ARG A 80 -16.12 -1.36 8.36
CA ARG A 80 -15.49 -2.53 9.02
C ARG A 80 -15.60 -2.50 10.54
N GLN A 81 -15.78 -1.33 11.16
CA GLN A 81 -15.81 -1.20 12.62
C GLN A 81 -17.23 -1.24 13.20
N ILE A 82 -18.26 -1.09 12.37
CA ILE A 82 -19.65 -1.14 12.83
C ILE A 82 -20.18 -2.58 12.94
N SER A 83 -21.19 -2.77 13.80
CA SER A 83 -21.86 -4.05 14.01
C SER A 83 -22.65 -4.49 12.77
N ILE A 84 -22.85 -5.80 12.62
CA ILE A 84 -23.55 -6.42 11.48
C ILE A 84 -24.91 -5.75 11.20
N LYS A 85 -25.72 -5.49 12.24
CA LYS A 85 -27.02 -4.81 12.10
C LYS A 85 -26.91 -3.38 11.53
N LYS A 86 -25.82 -2.65 11.83
CA LYS A 86 -25.58 -1.31 11.30
C LYS A 86 -25.04 -1.35 9.87
N ARG A 87 -24.31 -2.40 9.51
CA ARG A 87 -23.83 -2.62 8.13
C ARG A 87 -24.99 -2.80 7.15
N GLU A 88 -26.01 -3.56 7.54
CA GLU A 88 -27.24 -3.73 6.74
C GLU A 88 -27.94 -2.39 6.48
N LEU A 89 -28.03 -1.52 7.49
CA LEU A 89 -28.61 -0.18 7.32
C LEU A 89 -27.80 0.68 6.34
N VAL A 90 -26.47 0.64 6.42
CA VAL A 90 -25.60 1.36 5.48
C VAL A 90 -25.76 0.81 4.06
N ALA A 91 -25.82 -0.51 3.90
CA ALA A 91 -26.03 -1.14 2.59
C ALA A 91 -27.38 -0.74 1.98
N ASN A 92 -28.45 -0.72 2.78
CA ASN A 92 -29.77 -0.28 2.35
C ASN A 92 -29.79 1.21 1.96
N LEU A 93 -29.10 2.07 2.71
CA LEU A 93 -28.99 3.49 2.41
C LEU A 93 -28.27 3.74 1.09
N VAL A 94 -27.14 3.06 0.86
CA VAL A 94 -26.39 3.17 -0.40
C VAL A 94 -27.22 2.67 -1.58
N SER A 95 -27.94 1.55 -1.40
CA SER A 95 -28.86 1.01 -2.41
C SER A 95 -30.01 1.96 -2.73
N TYR A 96 -30.51 2.72 -1.75
CA TYR A 96 -31.56 3.71 -1.96
C TYR A 96 -31.08 4.96 -2.73
N LEU A 97 -29.79 5.27 -2.67
CA LEU A 97 -29.19 6.45 -3.30
C LEU A 97 -28.67 6.19 -4.72
N THR A 98 -28.73 4.95 -5.20
CA THR A 98 -28.26 4.50 -6.53
C THR A 98 -29.45 4.17 -7.41
#